data_AF-A0A8K9UZ58-F1
#
_entry.id   AF-A0A8K9UZ58-F1
#
_cell.length_a   1.000
_cell.length_b   1.000
_cell.length_c   1.000
_cell.angle_alpha   90.00
_cell.angle_beta   90.00
_cell.angle_gamma   90.00
#
_symmetry.space_group_name_H-M   'P 1'
#
loop_
_entity.id
_entity.type
_entity.pdbx_description
1 polymer ?
#
loop_
_entity_poly.entity_id
_entity_poly.type
_entity_poly.pdbx_seq_one_letter_code
_entity_poly.pdbx_strand_id
1 'polypeptide(L)'
;MMESCFYNKLESVEREVNFDDLKKDLFSEFNSIDSQESCLEEHEHLQVYLRIRPFTTTESEKGESQDCVSIERPDTVLLKAPRTSLSARLRDKSAQRFQFSQVLGPETTQREMFDSTVRGLVKEVLEGGNSLVFTYGVTNAGKTFTFLGPEANGGILPRSLNVIFNSIEGRVYDQMTIKPQRCREFIRLTKDQQSEEATNKRNLFRLLKEVLGW
;
A
#
# COMPACT_ATOMS: atom_id res chain seq x y z
N MET A 1 25.46 -18.50 22.64
CA MET A 1 26.69 -18.42 21.84
C MET A 1 26.36 -18.89 20.43
N MET A 2 26.07 -17.96 19.53
CA MET A 2 26.02 -18.18 18.08
C MET A 2 26.36 -16.84 17.44
N GLU A 3 27.64 -16.63 17.22
CA GLU A 3 28.16 -15.62 16.30
C GLU A 3 28.72 -16.34 15.07
N SER A 4 28.71 -15.61 13.96
CA SER A 4 29.42 -15.87 12.70
C SER A 4 28.78 -16.91 11.77
N CYS A 5 28.11 -16.41 10.74
CA CYS A 5 28.56 -16.53 9.34
C CYS A 5 27.42 -16.21 8.37
N PHE A 6 27.17 -14.92 8.10
CA PHE A 6 26.66 -14.45 6.81
C PHE A 6 27.16 -13.02 6.55
N TYR A 7 28.47 -12.87 6.48
CA TYR A 7 29.10 -11.76 5.77
C TYR A 7 29.63 -12.33 4.46
N ASN A 8 28.88 -12.16 3.39
CA ASN A 8 29.39 -12.31 2.02
C ASN A 8 28.66 -11.32 1.11
N LYS A 9 29.31 -10.16 0.97
CA LYS A 9 29.53 -9.41 -0.27
C LYS A 9 28.27 -9.02 -1.06
N LEU A 10 27.70 -7.86 -0.70
CA LEU A 10 26.94 -7.04 -1.65
C LEU A 10 27.92 -6.52 -2.71
N GLU A 11 27.87 -7.09 -3.91
CA GLU A 11 28.32 -6.39 -5.11
C GLU A 11 27.30 -5.32 -5.46
N SER A 12 27.74 -4.08 -5.35
CA SER A 12 27.03 -2.87 -5.76
C SER A 12 26.78 -2.88 -7.26
N VAL A 13 25.60 -3.34 -7.66
CA VAL A 13 25.02 -2.95 -8.95
C VAL A 13 24.31 -1.63 -8.70
N GLU A 14 25.02 -0.53 -8.91
CA GLU A 14 24.45 0.81 -9.03
C GLU A 14 23.52 0.84 -10.24
N ARG A 15 22.27 0.42 -10.07
CA ARG A 15 21.17 0.90 -10.90
C ARG A 15 20.69 2.17 -10.24
N GLU A 16 20.83 3.30 -10.91
CA GLU A 16 20.17 4.54 -10.53
C GLU A 16 18.70 4.25 -10.20
N VAL A 17 18.36 4.36 -8.92
CA VAL A 17 17.01 4.15 -8.43
C VAL A 17 16.22 5.40 -8.76
N ASN A 18 15.33 5.29 -9.74
CA ASN A 18 14.45 6.40 -10.12
C ASN A 18 13.30 6.51 -9.09
N PHE A 19 13.38 7.54 -8.24
CA PHE A 19 12.35 7.88 -7.25
C PHE A 19 11.32 8.91 -7.77
N ASP A 20 11.41 9.34 -9.03
CA ASP A 20 10.63 10.47 -9.53
C ASP A 20 9.13 10.17 -9.52
N ASP A 21 8.73 8.91 -9.67
CA ASP A 21 7.31 8.51 -9.61
C ASP A 21 6.72 8.47 -8.20
N LEU A 22 7.55 8.37 -7.15
CA LEU A 22 7.14 8.54 -5.74
C LEU A 22 7.20 10.01 -5.31
N LYS A 23 8.02 10.83 -5.98
CA LYS A 23 8.15 12.27 -5.73
C LYS A 23 7.21 13.12 -6.55
N LYS A 24 6.55 12.55 -7.57
CA LYS A 24 5.49 13.23 -8.30
C LYS A 24 4.44 13.70 -7.31
N ASP A 25 4.28 15.01 -7.27
CA ASP A 25 3.30 15.66 -6.43
C ASP A 25 1.90 15.26 -6.90
N LEU A 26 1.33 14.24 -6.26
CA LEU A 26 -0.03 13.79 -6.54
C LEU A 26 -1.06 14.84 -6.09
N PHE A 27 -0.65 15.89 -5.37
CA PHE A 27 -1.52 16.93 -4.81
C PHE A 27 -2.32 17.68 -5.87
N SER A 28 -1.71 18.00 -7.03
CA SER A 28 -2.44 18.62 -8.14
C SER A 28 -3.50 17.69 -8.74
N GLU A 29 -3.23 16.39 -8.84
CA GLU A 29 -4.21 15.36 -9.24
C GLU A 29 -5.28 15.13 -8.16
N PHE A 30 -5.01 15.42 -6.89
CA PHE A 30 -5.99 15.35 -5.80
C PHE A 30 -6.98 16.52 -5.84
N ASN A 31 -6.51 17.76 -6.00
CA ASN A 31 -7.39 18.93 -6.06
C ASN A 31 -8.28 18.96 -7.32
N SER A 32 -7.83 18.33 -8.41
CA SER A 32 -8.57 18.27 -9.68
C SER A 32 -9.88 17.47 -9.59
N ILE A 33 -10.05 16.64 -8.57
CA ILE A 33 -11.21 15.75 -8.41
C ILE A 33 -12.34 16.44 -7.64
N ASP A 34 -12.04 17.47 -6.84
CA ASP A 34 -13.04 18.22 -6.07
C ASP A 34 -14.05 19.00 -6.94
N SER A 35 -13.85 19.07 -8.27
CA SER A 35 -14.75 19.79 -9.17
C SER A 35 -15.77 18.92 -9.93
N GLN A 36 -15.77 17.58 -9.78
CA GLN A 36 -16.71 16.72 -10.53
C GLN A 36 -17.51 15.67 -9.74
N GLU A 37 -17.28 15.45 -8.44
CA GLU A 37 -18.04 14.44 -7.67
C GLU A 37 -18.71 15.05 -6.42
N SER A 38 -19.76 15.84 -6.65
CA SER A 38 -20.82 16.04 -5.65
C SER A 38 -22.04 15.24 -6.07
N CYS A 39 -21.91 13.92 -6.13
CA CYS A 39 -23.05 13.01 -6.14
C CYS A 39 -22.82 12.04 -5.00
N LEU A 40 -23.78 11.95 -4.07
CA LEU A 40 -23.75 11.00 -2.96
C LEU A 40 -23.83 9.58 -3.55
N GLU A 41 -22.69 9.01 -3.92
CA GLU A 41 -22.62 7.60 -4.24
C GLU A 41 -22.73 6.83 -2.92
N GLU A 42 -23.69 5.90 -2.86
CA GLU A 42 -23.76 4.91 -1.79
C GLU A 42 -22.48 4.07 -1.86
N HIS A 43 -21.43 4.50 -1.16
CA HIS A 43 -20.20 3.74 -1.10
C HIS A 43 -20.46 2.44 -0.36
N GLU A 44 -20.34 1.33 -1.09
CA GLU A 44 -20.41 -0.01 -0.54
C GLU A 44 -19.38 -0.13 0.60
N HIS A 45 -19.87 -0.41 1.81
CA HIS A 45 -19.02 -0.45 3.02
C HIS A 45 -17.93 -1.53 2.99
N LEU A 46 -18.00 -2.46 2.03
CA LEU A 46 -17.01 -3.49 1.80
C LEU A 46 -16.75 -3.62 0.30
N GLN A 47 -15.55 -3.22 -0.12
CA GLN A 47 -15.09 -3.45 -1.49
C GLN A 47 -14.11 -4.63 -1.52
N VAL A 48 -14.34 -5.57 -2.43
CA VAL A 48 -13.52 -6.77 -2.56
C VAL A 48 -12.83 -6.77 -3.92
N TYR A 49 -11.51 -6.63 -3.90
CA TYR A 49 -10.67 -6.57 -5.09
C TYR A 49 -9.94 -7.89 -5.30
N LEU A 50 -9.89 -8.37 -6.54
CA LEU A 50 -9.07 -9.51 -6.93
C LEU A 50 -7.86 -9.03 -7.73
N ARG A 51 -6.64 -9.33 -7.25
CA ARG A 51 -5.42 -9.09 -8.02
C ARG A 51 -4.80 -10.40 -8.50
N ILE A 52 -4.63 -10.51 -9.81
CA ILE A 52 -3.96 -11.63 -10.46
C ILE A 52 -2.50 -11.24 -10.66
N ARG A 53 -1.57 -12.01 -10.09
CA ARG A 53 -0.14 -11.75 -10.30
C ARG A 53 0.30 -12.22 -11.70
N PRO A 54 1.31 -11.55 -12.30
CA PRO A 54 1.99 -12.10 -13.46
C PRO A 54 2.79 -13.36 -13.11
N PHE A 55 3.15 -14.10 -14.15
CA PHE A 55 4.08 -15.22 -14.02
C PHE A 55 5.46 -14.73 -13.58
N THR A 56 6.13 -15.55 -12.78
CA THR A 56 7.56 -15.37 -12.52
C THR A 56 8.35 -15.75 -13.79
N THR A 57 9.60 -15.29 -13.87
CA THR A 57 10.52 -15.67 -14.95
C THR A 57 10.65 -17.20 -15.06
N THR A 58 10.77 -17.87 -13.92
CA THR A 58 10.89 -19.33 -13.85
C THR A 58 9.63 -20.07 -14.30
N GLU A 59 8.44 -19.52 -14.07
CA GLU A 59 7.16 -20.10 -14.52
C GLU A 59 6.98 -19.90 -16.03
N SER A 60 7.37 -18.73 -16.55
CA SER A 60 7.33 -18.43 -17.98
C SER A 60 8.30 -19.31 -18.78
N GLU A 61 9.54 -19.49 -18.31
CA GLU A 61 10.55 -20.37 -18.94
C GLU A 61 10.13 -21.85 -18.99
N LYS A 62 9.38 -22.30 -17.98
CA LYS A 62 8.84 -23.66 -17.92
C LYS A 62 7.61 -23.86 -18.81
N GLY A 63 7.08 -22.79 -19.42
CA GLY A 63 5.87 -22.84 -20.22
C GLY A 63 4.63 -23.17 -19.40
N GLU A 64 4.56 -22.72 -18.14
CA GLU A 64 3.36 -22.88 -17.33
C GLU A 64 2.18 -22.07 -17.92
N SER A 65 0.95 -22.57 -17.75
CA SER A 65 -0.26 -21.98 -18.32
C SER A 65 -1.15 -21.38 -17.24
N GLN A 66 -1.69 -20.18 -17.49
CA GLN A 66 -2.61 -19.46 -16.61
C GLN A 66 -4.08 -19.76 -16.95
N ASP A 67 -4.34 -20.74 -17.80
CA ASP A 67 -5.68 -21.07 -18.32
C ASP A 67 -6.72 -21.39 -17.25
N CYS A 68 -6.28 -21.64 -16.01
CA CYS A 68 -7.15 -21.87 -14.87
C CYS A 68 -7.89 -20.60 -14.39
N VAL A 69 -7.44 -19.40 -14.77
CA VAL A 69 -8.09 -18.13 -14.45
C VAL A 69 -8.22 -17.29 -15.71
N SER A 70 -9.44 -16.88 -16.06
CA SER A 70 -9.68 -15.95 -17.16
C SER A 70 -10.58 -14.80 -16.73
N ILE A 71 -10.16 -13.56 -17.01
CA ILE A 71 -10.96 -12.36 -16.78
C ILE A 71 -12.04 -12.30 -17.89
N GLU A 72 -13.30 -12.21 -17.51
CA GLU A 72 -14.41 -12.09 -18.46
C GLU A 72 -14.93 -10.65 -18.55
N ARG A 73 -14.99 -9.98 -17.40
CA ARG A 73 -15.38 -8.57 -17.25
C ARG A 73 -14.47 -7.91 -16.22
N PRO A 74 -14.42 -6.57 -16.15
CA PRO A 74 -13.62 -5.87 -15.15
C PRO A 74 -13.94 -6.25 -13.69
N ASP A 75 -15.11 -6.83 -13.42
CA ASP A 75 -15.59 -7.24 -12.11
C ASP A 75 -15.71 -8.77 -11.95
N THR A 76 -15.44 -9.55 -13.01
CA THR A 76 -15.75 -10.98 -13.04
C THR A 76 -14.59 -11.83 -13.55
N VAL A 77 -14.25 -12.88 -12.81
CA VAL A 77 -13.36 -13.97 -13.26
C VAL A 77 -14.08 -15.30 -13.42
N LEU A 78 -13.57 -16.09 -14.36
CA LEU A 78 -13.92 -17.49 -14.57
C LEU A 78 -12.74 -18.37 -14.14
N LEU A 79 -13.00 -19.28 -13.20
CA LEU A 79 -12.08 -20.36 -12.84
C LEU A 79 -12.39 -21.61 -13.65
N LYS A 80 -11.38 -22.14 -14.33
CA LYS A 80 -11.48 -23.35 -15.14
C LYS A 80 -10.61 -24.42 -14.51
N ALA A 81 -11.17 -25.62 -14.33
CA ALA A 81 -10.41 -26.76 -13.85
C ALA A 81 -9.26 -27.06 -14.85
N PRO A 82 -8.02 -27.27 -14.38
CA PRO A 82 -6.91 -27.64 -15.25
C PRO A 82 -7.23 -28.89 -16.06
N ARG A 83 -6.76 -28.98 -17.31
CA ARG A 83 -7.02 -30.14 -18.20
C ARG A 83 -6.54 -31.48 -17.61
N THR A 84 -5.61 -31.43 -16.66
CA THR A 84 -5.07 -32.58 -15.95
C THR A 84 -5.96 -33.07 -14.81
N SER A 85 -6.97 -32.31 -14.38
CA SER A 85 -7.86 -32.69 -13.28
C SER A 85 -8.85 -33.78 -13.70
N LEU A 86 -9.27 -34.60 -12.72
CA LEU A 86 -10.31 -35.62 -12.93
C LEU A 86 -11.65 -35.00 -13.36
N SER A 87 -11.97 -33.80 -12.87
CA SER A 87 -13.17 -33.04 -13.25
C SER A 87 -13.16 -32.62 -14.73
N ALA A 88 -12.00 -32.24 -15.29
CA ALA A 88 -11.89 -31.93 -16.72
C ALA A 88 -12.09 -33.17 -17.61
N ARG A 89 -11.74 -34.37 -17.13
CA ARG A 89 -11.91 -35.65 -17.85
C ARG A 89 -13.37 -36.13 -17.90
N LEU A 90 -14.17 -35.79 -16.89
CA LEU A 90 -15.59 -36.17 -16.78
C LEU A 90 -16.53 -35.32 -17.64
N ARG A 91 -16.00 -34.37 -18.44
CA ARG A 91 -16.77 -33.41 -19.27
C ARG A 91 -17.76 -32.53 -18.50
N ASP A 92 -17.70 -32.49 -17.18
CA ASP A 92 -18.31 -31.42 -16.38
C ASP A 92 -17.43 -30.17 -16.49
N LYS A 93 -17.58 -29.46 -17.62
CA LYS A 93 -16.91 -28.19 -17.89
C LYS A 93 -17.61 -27.02 -17.19
N SER A 94 -17.96 -27.15 -15.91
CA SER A 94 -18.50 -26.02 -15.17
C SER A 94 -17.37 -25.09 -14.77
N ALA A 95 -17.10 -24.09 -15.61
CA ALA A 95 -16.30 -22.95 -15.20
C ALA A 95 -17.03 -22.26 -14.04
N GLN A 96 -16.33 -22.00 -12.94
CA GLN A 96 -16.90 -21.30 -11.80
C GLN A 96 -16.73 -19.80 -12.01
N ARG A 97 -17.82 -19.04 -11.84
CA ARG A 97 -17.83 -17.59 -12.00
C ARG A 97 -17.80 -16.92 -10.63
N PHE A 98 -16.89 -15.96 -10.46
CA PHE A 98 -16.79 -15.15 -9.24
C PHE A 98 -16.82 -13.68 -9.60
N GLN A 99 -17.60 -12.90 -8.85
CA GLN A 99 -17.73 -11.46 -9.01
C GLN A 99 -17.03 -10.75 -7.84
N PHE A 100 -16.36 -9.65 -8.15
CA PHE A 100 -15.58 -8.79 -7.27
C PHE A 100 -15.94 -7.33 -7.56
N SER A 101 -15.60 -6.39 -6.68
CA SER A 101 -15.76 -4.96 -6.97
C SER A 101 -14.91 -4.56 -8.19
N GLN A 102 -13.70 -5.11 -8.29
CA GLN A 102 -12.86 -5.01 -9.48
C GLN A 102 -11.83 -6.15 -9.52
N VAL A 103 -11.48 -6.56 -10.73
CA VAL A 103 -10.44 -7.55 -11.06
C VAL A 103 -9.28 -6.84 -11.74
N LEU A 104 -8.11 -6.93 -11.10
CA LEU A 104 -6.85 -6.37 -11.55
C LEU A 104 -6.01 -7.49 -12.16
N GLY A 105 -5.68 -7.34 -13.44
CA GLY A 105 -4.96 -8.35 -14.21
C GLY A 105 -3.45 -8.39 -13.92
N PRO A 106 -2.74 -9.35 -14.54
CA PRO A 106 -1.28 -9.50 -14.44
C PRO A 106 -0.48 -8.23 -14.76
N GLU A 107 -0.97 -7.44 -15.71
CA GLU A 107 -0.32 -6.23 -16.20
C GLU A 107 -0.55 -5.01 -15.28
N THR A 108 -1.44 -5.12 -14.29
CA THR A 108 -1.75 -4.00 -13.40
C THR A 108 -0.56 -3.64 -12.52
N THR A 109 -0.09 -2.41 -12.70
CA THR A 109 1.03 -1.85 -11.95
C THR A 109 0.65 -1.54 -10.50
N GLN A 110 1.65 -1.36 -9.63
CA GLN A 110 1.45 -0.93 -8.24
C GLN A 110 0.73 0.42 -8.15
N ARG A 111 1.02 1.32 -9.10
CA ARG A 111 0.42 2.66 -9.16
C ARG A 111 -1.05 2.57 -9.53
N GLU A 112 -1.38 1.92 -10.64
CA GLU A 112 -2.77 1.76 -11.08
C GLU A 112 -3.62 1.07 -10.03
N MET A 113 -3.08 0.03 -9.39
CA MET A 113 -3.74 -0.65 -8.29
C MET A 113 -4.00 0.27 -7.10
N PHE A 114 -3.02 1.08 -6.70
CA PHE A 114 -3.21 2.05 -5.61
C PHE A 114 -4.27 3.10 -5.97
N ASP A 115 -4.17 3.67 -7.18
CA ASP A 115 -5.05 4.73 -7.66
C ASP A 115 -6.50 4.27 -7.78
N SER A 116 -6.74 3.02 -8.22
CA SER A 116 -8.10 2.48 -8.41
C SER A 116 -8.73 1.90 -7.14
N THR A 117 -7.96 1.62 -6.07
CA THR A 117 -8.47 0.90 -4.90
C THR A 117 -8.32 1.66 -3.58
N VAL A 118 -7.11 2.13 -3.24
CA VAL A 118 -6.80 2.66 -1.91
C VAL A 118 -6.78 4.19 -1.88
N ARG A 119 -6.58 4.85 -3.02
CA ARG A 119 -6.50 6.31 -3.10
C ARG A 119 -7.73 7.02 -2.52
N GLY A 120 -8.93 6.54 -2.84
CA GLY A 120 -10.18 7.07 -2.27
C GLY A 120 -10.26 6.90 -0.74
N LEU A 121 -9.84 5.74 -0.23
CA LEU A 121 -9.80 5.46 1.22
C LEU A 121 -8.82 6.39 1.95
N VAL A 122 -7.68 6.72 1.32
CA VAL A 122 -6.74 7.69 1.90
C VAL A 122 -7.35 9.08 1.99
N LYS A 123 -8.14 9.50 0.99
CA LYS A 123 -8.90 10.77 1.03
C LYS A 123 -9.89 10.76 2.19
N GLU A 124 -10.67 9.69 2.35
CA GLU A 124 -11.63 9.53 3.44
C GLU A 124 -10.95 9.65 4.82
N VAL A 125 -9.79 9.03 5.01
CA VAL A 125 -9.00 9.13 6.25
C VAL A 125 -8.52 10.57 6.51
N LEU A 126 -8.11 11.31 5.48
CA LEU A 126 -7.70 12.72 5.60
C LEU A 126 -8.88 13.64 5.96
N GLU A 127 -10.11 13.25 5.61
CA GLU A 127 -11.35 13.94 5.97
C GLU A 127 -11.88 13.55 7.35
N GLY A 128 -11.18 12.64 8.06
CA GLY A 128 -11.54 12.19 9.41
C GLY A 128 -12.34 10.88 9.46
N GLY A 129 -12.50 10.20 8.33
CA GLY A 129 -13.08 8.87 8.25
C GLY A 129 -12.14 7.75 8.74
N ASN A 130 -12.66 6.52 8.75
CA ASN A 130 -11.91 5.35 9.18
C ASN A 130 -12.00 4.26 8.11
N SER A 131 -10.86 3.91 7.52
CA SER A 131 -10.80 2.87 6.49
C SER A 131 -9.85 1.74 6.91
N LEU A 132 -10.16 0.51 6.51
CA LEU A 132 -9.35 -0.68 6.79
C LEU A 132 -9.01 -1.39 5.48
N VAL A 133 -7.72 -1.58 5.23
CA VAL A 133 -7.22 -2.31 4.06
C VAL A 133 -6.40 -3.51 4.53
N PHE A 134 -6.72 -4.68 4.01
CA PHE A 134 -5.95 -5.90 4.23
C PHE A 134 -5.85 -6.71 2.95
N THR A 135 -4.74 -7.41 2.77
CA THR A 135 -4.53 -8.30 1.63
C THR A 135 -4.70 -9.75 2.06
N TYR A 136 -5.50 -10.52 1.32
CA TYR A 136 -5.73 -11.94 1.56
C TYR A 136 -5.20 -12.79 0.39
N GLY A 137 -4.81 -14.04 0.67
CA GLY A 137 -4.34 -14.98 -0.34
C GLY A 137 -3.34 -16.00 0.19
N VAL A 138 -3.01 -17.00 -0.61
CA VAL A 138 -2.04 -18.05 -0.27
C VAL A 138 -0.60 -17.53 -0.25
N THR A 139 0.33 -18.32 0.28
CA THR A 139 1.78 -18.03 0.19
C THR A 139 2.18 -17.87 -1.28
N ASN A 140 3.07 -16.91 -1.57
CA ASN A 140 3.51 -16.58 -2.93
C ASN A 140 2.42 -16.00 -3.88
N ALA A 141 1.26 -15.60 -3.35
CA ALA A 141 0.22 -14.92 -4.15
C ALA A 141 0.52 -13.43 -4.44
N GLY A 142 1.59 -12.86 -3.88
CA GLY A 142 1.94 -11.44 -4.07
C GLY A 142 1.36 -10.48 -3.02
N LYS A 143 0.94 -10.96 -1.83
CA LYS A 143 0.45 -10.10 -0.73
C LYS A 143 1.47 -9.04 -0.31
N THR A 144 2.68 -9.46 0.07
CA THR A 144 3.75 -8.56 0.50
C THR A 144 4.20 -7.62 -0.62
N PHE A 145 4.26 -8.13 -1.85
CA PHE A 145 4.54 -7.32 -3.04
C PHE A 145 3.47 -6.23 -3.21
N THR A 146 2.19 -6.57 -3.07
CA THR A 146 1.09 -5.61 -3.20
C THR A 146 1.08 -4.58 -2.06
N PHE A 147 1.26 -5.04 -0.83
CA PHE A 147 1.13 -4.18 0.35
C PHE A 147 2.35 -3.27 0.56
N LEU A 148 3.56 -3.83 0.50
CA LEU A 148 4.81 -3.08 0.73
C LEU A 148 5.50 -2.71 -0.59
N GLY A 149 5.59 -3.67 -1.50
CA GLY A 149 6.35 -3.52 -2.75
C GLY A 149 7.87 -3.48 -2.55
N PRO A 150 8.65 -3.65 -3.63
CA PRO A 150 10.09 -3.38 -3.61
C PRO A 150 10.36 -1.88 -3.43
N GLU A 151 11.56 -1.52 -2.95
CA GLU A 151 11.93 -0.11 -2.71
C GLU A 151 11.79 0.76 -3.97
N ALA A 152 12.17 0.22 -5.14
CA ALA A 152 12.06 0.91 -6.42
C ALA A 152 10.60 1.08 -6.90
N ASN A 153 9.65 0.28 -6.40
CA ASN A 153 8.26 0.36 -6.79
C ASN A 153 7.34 0.02 -5.61
N GLY A 154 7.22 0.99 -4.71
CA GLY A 154 6.41 0.87 -3.50
C GLY A 154 4.98 0.41 -3.79
N GLY A 155 4.45 -0.41 -2.89
CA GLY A 155 3.06 -0.88 -2.90
C GLY A 155 2.10 0.09 -2.22
N ILE A 156 0.99 -0.45 -1.72
CA ILE A 156 -0.05 0.34 -1.05
C ILE A 156 0.52 1.19 0.08
N LEU A 157 1.21 0.58 1.05
CA LEU A 157 1.64 1.25 2.28
C LEU A 157 2.53 2.48 2.02
N PRO A 158 3.66 2.37 1.30
CA PRO A 158 4.52 3.54 1.06
C PRO A 158 3.82 4.62 0.22
N ARG A 159 2.94 4.24 -0.73
CA ARG A 159 2.16 5.19 -1.52
C ARG A 159 1.12 5.92 -0.68
N SER A 160 0.39 5.21 0.18
CA SER A 160 -0.55 5.81 1.13
C SER A 160 0.15 6.80 2.05
N LEU A 161 1.29 6.42 2.63
CA LEU A 161 2.05 7.32 3.51
C LEU A 161 2.53 8.56 2.77
N ASN A 162 3.06 8.41 1.55
CA ASN A 162 3.49 9.54 0.72
C ASN A 162 2.33 10.51 0.48
N VAL A 163 1.16 10.01 0.07
CA VAL A 163 -0.03 10.84 -0.12
C VAL A 163 -0.44 11.54 1.16
N ILE A 164 -0.49 10.84 2.30
CA ILE A 164 -0.86 11.41 3.59
C ILE A 164 0.10 12.54 3.97
N PHE A 165 1.41 12.29 3.90
CA PHE A 165 2.43 13.26 4.31
C PHE A 165 2.51 14.47 3.37
N ASN A 166 2.31 14.28 2.08
CA ASN A 166 2.23 15.41 1.14
C ASN A 166 0.93 16.21 1.33
N SER A 167 -0.18 15.55 1.69
CA SER A 167 -1.47 16.23 1.90
C SER A 167 -1.52 17.07 3.19
N ILE A 168 -0.69 16.75 4.18
CA ILE A 168 -0.57 17.54 5.42
C ILE A 168 0.46 18.67 5.32
N GLU A 169 1.18 18.78 4.20
CA GLU A 169 2.16 19.85 4.01
C GLU A 169 1.48 21.23 4.15
N GLY A 170 2.06 22.10 4.97
CA GLY A 170 1.46 23.39 5.33
C GLY A 170 0.30 23.35 6.34
N ARG A 171 -0.20 22.16 6.71
CA ARG A 171 -1.20 21.95 7.78
C ARG A 171 -0.59 21.43 9.07
N VAL A 172 0.74 21.47 9.18
CA VAL A 172 1.47 21.02 10.38
C VAL A 172 1.22 21.99 11.51
N TYR A 173 0.72 21.46 12.63
CA TYR A 173 0.57 22.24 13.87
C TYR A 173 1.95 22.48 14.48
N ASP A 174 2.38 23.74 14.50
CA ASP A 174 3.72 24.15 14.93
C ASP A 174 3.83 24.40 16.44
N GLN A 175 2.69 24.53 17.14
CA GLN A 175 2.68 24.83 18.56
C GLN A 175 2.86 23.58 19.41
N MET A 176 3.63 23.70 20.50
CA MET A 176 3.84 22.62 21.46
C MET A 176 2.71 22.53 22.51
N THR A 177 1.48 22.93 22.17
CA THR A 177 0.35 22.93 23.11
C THR A 177 -0.39 21.60 23.14
N ILE A 178 -0.11 20.69 22.21
CA ILE A 178 -0.83 19.43 22.06
C ILE A 178 0.14 18.27 22.21
N LYS A 179 -0.24 17.27 23.01
CA LYS A 179 0.47 15.99 23.13
C LYS A 179 -0.45 14.86 22.70
N PRO A 180 -0.03 13.98 21.76
CA PRO A 180 -0.83 12.82 21.41
C PRO A 180 -1.03 11.93 22.64
N GLN A 181 -2.26 11.49 22.87
CA GLN A 181 -2.64 10.55 23.91
C GLN A 181 -3.35 9.37 23.26
N ARG A 182 -2.79 8.16 23.44
CA ARG A 182 -3.26 6.95 22.72
C ARG A 182 -3.21 7.17 21.20
N CYS A 183 -3.94 6.34 20.44
CA CYS A 183 -3.91 6.36 18.97
C CYS A 183 -4.83 7.40 18.33
N ARG A 184 -5.74 8.05 19.08
CA ARG A 184 -6.75 8.98 18.53
C ARG A 184 -7.03 10.22 19.39
N GLU A 185 -6.55 10.27 20.63
CA GLU A 185 -6.83 11.39 21.53
C GLU A 185 -5.62 12.32 21.57
N PHE A 186 -5.83 13.52 22.07
CA PHE A 186 -4.76 14.44 22.38
C PHE A 186 -5.08 15.18 23.67
N ILE A 187 -4.03 15.53 24.41
CA ILE A 187 -4.12 16.38 25.59
C ILE A 187 -3.62 17.75 25.20
N ARG A 188 -4.36 18.79 25.63
CA ARG A 188 -3.83 20.15 25.62
C ARG A 188 -2.99 20.39 26.86
N LEU A 189 -1.73 20.77 26.65
CA LEU A 189 -0.77 21.04 27.69
C LEU A 189 -0.99 22.43 28.29
N THR A 190 -0.87 22.54 29.61
CA THR A 190 -0.82 23.84 30.31
C THR A 190 0.50 24.56 30.00
N LYS A 191 0.58 25.87 30.27
CA LYS A 191 1.82 26.65 30.05
C LYS A 191 3.03 26.06 30.80
N ASP A 192 2.81 25.59 32.02
CA ASP A 192 3.86 24.98 32.84
C ASP A 192 4.34 23.67 32.21
N GLN A 193 3.43 22.80 31.78
CA GLN A 193 3.75 21.55 31.09
C GLN A 193 4.49 21.78 29.76
N GLN A 194 4.12 22.82 29.02
CA GLN A 194 4.82 23.21 27.79
C GLN A 194 6.28 23.59 28.06
N SER A 195 6.54 24.32 29.14
CA SER A 195 7.89 24.72 29.53
C SER A 195 8.76 23.55 29.96
N GLU A 196 8.18 22.57 30.67
CA GLU A 196 8.85 21.34 31.09
C GLU A 196 9.22 20.49 29.87
N GLU A 197 8.26 20.28 28.97
CA GLU A 197 8.48 19.53 27.72
C GLU A 197 9.50 20.20 26.80
N ALA A 198 9.49 21.54 26.69
CA ALA A 198 10.50 22.27 25.94
C ALA A 198 11.92 22.08 26.53
N THR A 199 12.02 22.04 27.85
CA THR A 199 13.28 21.77 28.56
C THR A 199 13.74 20.34 28.33
N ASN A 200 12.84 19.36 28.43
CA ASN A 200 13.13 17.95 28.17
C ASN A 200 13.58 17.73 26.72
N LYS A 201 12.87 18.30 25.75
CA LYS A 201 13.24 18.26 24.33
C LYS A 201 14.64 18.84 24.10
N ARG A 202 14.96 19.99 24.70
CA ARG A 202 16.28 20.60 24.60
C ARG A 202 17.38 19.72 25.21
N ASN A 203 17.12 19.12 26.37
CA ASN A 203 18.06 18.20 27.03
C ASN A 203 18.31 16.95 26.20
N LEU A 204 17.25 16.36 25.62
CA LEU A 204 17.35 15.19 24.76
C LEU A 204 18.19 15.47 23.51
N PHE A 205 17.96 16.60 22.82
CA PHE A 205 18.76 16.97 21.66
C PHE A 205 20.21 17.28 22.01
N ARG A 206 20.48 17.83 23.20
CA ARG A 206 21.86 18.03 23.67
C ARG A 206 22.58 16.69 23.85
N LEU A 207 21.94 15.72 24.51
CA LEU A 207 22.49 14.38 24.68
C LEU A 207 22.74 13.68 23.34
N LEU A 208 21.82 13.83 22.39
CA LEU A 208 21.96 13.26 21.05
C LEU A 208 23.16 13.85 20.29
N LYS A 209 23.40 15.16 20.41
CA LYS A 209 24.59 15.81 19.83
C LYS A 209 25.88 15.32 20.47
N GLU A 210 25.90 15.18 21.80
CA GLU A 210 27.05 14.65 22.53
C GLU A 210 27.38 13.20 22.14
N VAL A 211 26.36 12.38 21.85
CA VAL A 211 26.54 10.97 21.43
C VAL A 211 26.90 10.83 19.95
N LEU A 212 26.34 11.66 19.06
CA LEU A 212 26.56 11.57 17.61
C LEU A 212 27.72 12.43 17.09
N GLY A 213 28.34 13.26 17.93
CA GLY A 213 29.57 13.98 17.59
C GLY A 213 29.42 15.08 16.53
N TRP A 214 28.29 15.79 16.52
CA TRP A 214 28.06 17.01 15.71
C TRP A 214 27.99 18.27 16.58
#